data_AF-A0A427C2L8-F1
#
_entry.id   AF-A0A427C2L8-F1
#
_cell.length_a   1.000
_cell.length_b   1.000
_cell.length_c   1.000
_cell.angle_alpha   90.00
_cell.angle_beta   90.00
_cell.angle_gamma   90.00
#
_symmetry.space_group_name_H-M   'P 1'
#
loop_
_entity.id
_entity.type
_entity.pdbx_description
1 polymer ?
#
loop_
_entity_poly.entity_id
_entity_poly.type
_entity_poly.pdbx_seq_one_letter_code
_entity_poly.pdbx_strand_id
1 'polypeptide(L)'
;MALSALARQEARTLSLEVIGLVDEVGDRVRMEDYTSALRAVQIARRFSARLDVRHLHAVEVHAIATQLSEVEHVLHLAMTKEKGRPMNKVARSTLSNMLMMIKSAAERVARLGDNV
;
A
#
# COMPACT_ATOMS: atom_id res chain seq x y z
N MET A 1 -4.82 4.26 26.14
CA MET A 1 -6.10 3.51 26.06
C MET A 1 -5.83 2.25 25.24
N ALA A 2 -6.19 1.07 25.74
CA ALA A 2 -6.03 -0.19 25.00
C ALA A 2 -7.15 -0.33 23.96
N LEU A 3 -6.84 -0.87 22.78
CA LEU A 3 -7.80 -1.09 21.71
C LEU A 3 -8.72 -2.28 22.01
N SER A 4 -10.00 -2.14 21.67
CA SER A 4 -10.93 -3.27 21.75
C SER A 4 -10.49 -4.40 20.81
N ALA A 5 -10.78 -5.64 21.18
CA ALA A 5 -10.45 -6.82 20.36
C ALA A 5 -11.00 -6.71 18.92
N LEU A 6 -12.20 -6.12 18.77
CA LEU A 6 -12.81 -5.89 17.47
C LEU A 6 -12.01 -4.88 16.62
N ALA A 7 -11.54 -3.79 17.21
CA ALA A 7 -10.72 -2.80 16.50
C ALA A 7 -9.35 -3.37 16.07
N ARG A 8 -8.77 -4.25 16.91
CA ARG A 8 -7.52 -4.96 16.60
C ARG A 8 -7.70 -5.95 15.45
N GLN A 9 -8.77 -6.74 15.48
CA GLN A 9 -9.10 -7.66 14.40
C GLN A 9 -9.39 -6.93 13.09
N GLU A 10 -10.15 -5.82 13.14
CA GLU A 10 -10.42 -4.99 11.96
C GLU A 10 -9.13 -4.40 11.37
N ALA A 11 -8.24 -3.85 12.21
CA ALA A 11 -6.96 -3.33 11.77
C ALA A 11 -6.09 -4.41 11.11
N ARG A 12 -6.03 -5.60 11.71
CA ARG A 12 -5.31 -6.75 11.15
C ARG A 12 -5.83 -7.13 9.77
N THR A 13 -7.14 -7.28 9.62
CA THR A 13 -7.76 -7.61 8.33
C THR A 13 -7.41 -6.54 7.28
N LEU A 14 -7.63 -5.26 7.61
CA LEU A 14 -7.34 -4.16 6.70
C LEU A 14 -5.85 -4.09 6.31
N SER A 15 -4.93 -4.36 7.24
CA SER A 15 -3.49 -4.43 6.94
C SER A 15 -3.14 -5.58 6.02
N LEU A 16 -3.74 -6.75 6.20
CA LEU A 16 -3.53 -7.89 5.29
C LEU A 16 -4.06 -7.61 3.88
N GLU A 17 -5.22 -6.95 3.77
CA GLU A 17 -5.77 -6.50 2.48
C GLU A 17 -4.82 -5.51 1.78
N VAL A 18 -4.26 -4.55 2.52
CA VAL A 18 -3.25 -3.62 1.98
C VAL A 18 -2.02 -4.38 1.47
N ILE A 19 -1.51 -5.37 2.22
CA ILE A 19 -0.36 -6.19 1.80
C ILE A 19 -0.67 -6.93 0.49
N GLY A 20 -1.81 -7.62 0.41
CA GLY A 20 -2.22 -8.38 -0.77
C GLY A 20 -2.36 -7.49 -2.01
N LEU A 21 -2.91 -6.28 -1.86
CA LEU A 21 -3.01 -5.32 -2.96
C LEU A 21 -1.64 -4.79 -3.40
N VAL A 22 -0.72 -4.58 -2.46
CA VAL A 22 0.65 -4.12 -2.77
C VAL A 22 1.45 -5.23 -3.49
N ASP A 23 1.23 -6.50 -3.14
CA ASP A 23 1.71 -7.65 -3.92
C ASP A 23 1.16 -7.61 -5.35
N GLU A 24 -0.15 -7.43 -5.50
CA GLU A 24 -0.78 -7.31 -6.82
C GLU A 24 -0.19 -6.15 -7.64
N VAL A 25 0.04 -4.98 -7.04
CA VAL A 25 0.69 -3.85 -7.73
C VAL A 25 2.05 -4.26 -8.30
N GLY A 26 2.87 -4.96 -7.50
CA GLY A 26 4.17 -5.45 -7.94
C GLY A 26 4.06 -6.41 -9.13
N ASP A 27 3.10 -7.32 -9.09
CA ASP A 27 2.85 -8.28 -10.18
C ASP A 27 2.39 -7.59 -11.46
N ARG A 28 1.42 -6.68 -11.35
CA ARG A 28 0.88 -5.93 -12.49
C ARG A 28 1.93 -5.03 -13.13
N VAL A 29 2.78 -4.38 -12.34
CA VAL A 29 3.91 -3.57 -12.85
C VAL A 29 4.92 -4.44 -13.60
N ARG A 30 5.20 -5.67 -13.13
CA ARG A 30 6.05 -6.63 -13.85
C ARG A 30 5.46 -7.09 -15.17
N MET A 31 4.14 -7.17 -15.26
CA MET A 31 3.39 -7.49 -16.48
C MET A 31 3.14 -6.24 -17.37
N GLU A 32 3.66 -5.08 -16.98
CA GLU A 32 3.43 -3.80 -17.67
C GLU A 32 1.94 -3.38 -17.72
N ASP A 33 1.10 -3.97 -16.88
CA ASP A 33 -0.31 -3.62 -16.72
C ASP A 33 -0.47 -2.51 -15.67
N TYR A 34 -0.06 -1.30 -16.06
CA TYR A 34 -0.09 -0.14 -15.17
C TYR A 34 -1.52 0.32 -14.80
N THR A 35 -2.52 -0.03 -15.62
CA THR A 35 -3.93 0.30 -15.34
C THR A 35 -4.45 -0.55 -14.19
N SER A 36 -4.22 -1.86 -14.22
CA SER A 36 -4.60 -2.74 -13.10
C SER A 36 -3.77 -2.45 -11.85
N ALA A 37 -2.47 -2.14 -12.01
CA ALA A 37 -1.63 -1.70 -10.90
C ALA A 37 -2.21 -0.45 -10.22
N LEU A 38 -2.61 0.55 -10.99
CA LEU A 38 -3.21 1.79 -10.45
C LEU A 38 -4.52 1.51 -9.71
N ARG A 39 -5.37 0.64 -10.27
CA ARG A 39 -6.61 0.23 -9.60
C ARG A 39 -6.33 -0.42 -8.25
N ALA A 40 -5.35 -1.33 -8.16
CA ALA A 40 -4.96 -1.97 -6.92
C ALA A 40 -4.46 -0.95 -5.87
N VAL A 41 -3.64 0.04 -6.28
CA VAL A 41 -3.21 1.14 -5.39
C VAL A 41 -4.40 1.94 -4.85
N GLN A 42 -5.36 2.28 -5.71
CA GLN A 42 -6.55 3.04 -5.30
C GLN A 42 -7.42 2.28 -4.29
N ILE A 43 -7.54 0.96 -4.45
CA ILE A 43 -8.21 0.10 -3.47
C ILE A 43 -7.40 0.07 -2.15
N ALA A 44 -6.08 -0.06 -2.23
CA ALA A 44 -5.21 -0.07 -1.05
C ALA A 44 -5.30 1.24 -0.26
N ARG A 45 -5.40 2.39 -0.95
CA ARG A 45 -5.64 3.70 -0.31
C ARG A 45 -6.97 3.75 0.44
N ARG A 46 -8.04 3.18 -0.11
CA ARG A 46 -9.34 3.11 0.57
C ARG A 46 -9.27 2.27 1.84
N PHE A 47 -8.55 1.14 1.82
CA PHE A 47 -8.32 0.34 3.02
C PHE A 47 -7.43 1.06 4.03
N SER A 48 -6.36 1.72 3.58
CA SER A 48 -5.49 2.53 4.43
C SER A 48 -6.23 3.68 5.11
N ALA A 49 -7.15 4.35 4.42
CA ALA A 49 -7.96 5.42 5.02
C ALA A 49 -8.87 4.89 6.15
N ARG A 50 -9.29 3.63 6.07
CA ARG A 50 -10.09 2.97 7.12
C ARG A 50 -9.25 2.57 8.34
N LEU A 51 -7.95 2.33 8.16
CA LEU A 51 -7.02 2.08 9.28
C LEU A 51 -6.88 3.31 10.20
N ASP A 52 -7.05 4.51 9.65
CA ASP A 52 -6.88 5.79 10.37
C ASP A 52 -8.02 6.08 11.36
N VAL A 53 -9.20 5.46 11.18
CA VAL A 53 -10.46 5.86 11.83
C VAL A 53 -10.47 5.66 13.36
N ARG A 54 -9.53 4.90 13.96
CA ARG A 54 -9.63 4.48 15.38
C ARG A 54 -8.36 4.55 16.23
N HIS A 55 -7.37 5.36 15.87
CA HIS A 55 -6.19 5.63 16.72
C HIS A 55 -5.28 4.40 16.96
N LEU A 56 -5.01 3.59 15.94
CA LEU A 56 -4.07 2.48 16.09
C LEU A 56 -2.62 2.97 16.03
N HIS A 57 -2.12 3.51 14.91
CA HIS A 57 -0.72 3.95 14.81
C HIS A 57 -0.57 5.03 13.75
N ALA A 58 -0.80 6.29 14.12
CA ALA A 58 -0.81 7.42 13.19
C ALA A 58 0.46 7.49 12.33
N VAL A 59 1.63 7.17 12.87
CA VAL A 59 2.90 7.17 12.13
C VAL A 59 2.92 6.12 11.01
N GLU A 60 2.57 4.87 11.30
CA GLU A 60 2.61 3.79 10.32
C GLU A 60 1.50 3.93 9.28
N VAL A 61 0.29 4.31 9.71
CA VAL A 61 -0.83 4.56 8.79
C VAL A 61 -0.54 5.75 7.89
N HIS A 62 0.06 6.81 8.43
CA HIS A 62 0.52 7.95 7.63
C HIS A 62 1.62 7.55 6.65
N ALA A 63 2.59 6.74 7.07
CA ALA A 63 3.64 6.23 6.19
C ALA A 63 3.05 5.42 5.02
N ILE A 64 2.08 4.53 5.29
CA ILE A 64 1.36 3.78 4.25
C ILE A 64 0.66 4.73 3.29
N ALA A 65 -0.12 5.70 3.79
CA ALA A 65 -0.89 6.62 2.97
C ALA A 65 0.00 7.49 2.07
N THR A 66 1.10 8.00 2.62
CA THR A 66 2.09 8.80 1.88
C THR A 66 2.74 7.98 0.78
N GLN A 67 3.24 6.78 1.10
CA GLN A 67 3.89 5.92 0.11
C GLN A 67 2.92 5.44 -0.98
N LEU A 68 1.67 5.13 -0.64
CA LEU A 68 0.65 4.77 -1.64
C LEU A 68 0.36 5.93 -2.60
N SER A 69 0.42 7.17 -2.13
CA SER A 69 0.22 8.36 -2.97
C SER A 69 1.38 8.58 -3.93
N GLU A 70 2.61 8.32 -3.47
CA GLU A 70 3.82 8.34 -4.32
C GLU A 70 3.79 7.23 -5.38
N VAL A 71 3.38 6.01 -5.01
CA VAL A 71 3.22 4.90 -5.97
C VAL A 71 2.16 5.26 -7.03
N GLU A 72 1.02 5.81 -6.62
CA GLU A 72 -0.01 6.29 -7.54
C GLU A 72 0.54 7.33 -8.52
N HIS A 73 1.33 8.29 -8.04
CA HIS A 73 1.98 9.28 -8.89
C HIS A 73 2.94 8.64 -9.91
N VAL A 74 3.80 7.72 -9.46
CA VAL A 74 4.75 7.00 -10.34
C VAL A 74 4.01 6.20 -11.42
N LEU A 75 2.92 5.51 -11.07
CA LEU A 75 2.09 4.77 -12.03
C LEU A 75 1.42 5.70 -13.03
N HIS A 76 0.88 6.85 -12.58
CA HIS A 76 0.34 7.85 -13.49
C HIS A 76 1.39 8.41 -14.45
N LEU A 77 2.61 8.65 -13.99
CA LEU A 77 3.71 9.09 -14.86
C LEU A 77 4.05 8.02 -15.91
N ALA A 78 4.10 6.75 -15.53
CA ALA A 78 4.33 5.64 -16.47
C ALA A 78 3.22 5.57 -17.53
N MET A 79 1.96 5.78 -17.14
CA MET A 79 0.83 5.78 -18.08
C MET A 79 0.80 7.01 -19.01
N THR A 80 1.32 8.17 -18.58
CA THR A 80 1.15 9.46 -19.30
C THR A 80 2.41 9.94 -20.05
N LYS A 81 3.60 9.79 -19.48
CA LYS A 81 4.86 10.24 -20.09
C LYS A 81 5.46 9.21 -21.05
N GLU A 82 5.12 7.94 -20.91
CA GLU A 82 5.68 6.84 -21.70
C GLU A 82 4.60 6.16 -22.54
N LYS A 83 4.01 6.87 -23.53
CA LYS A 83 3.09 6.29 -24.53
C LYS A 83 3.75 5.09 -25.25
N GLY A 84 3.68 3.91 -24.65
CA GLY A 84 4.18 2.63 -25.16
C GLY A 84 5.59 2.22 -24.74
N ARG A 85 6.23 2.84 -23.74
CA ARG A 85 7.52 2.35 -23.22
C ARG A 85 7.37 1.79 -21.80
N PRO A 86 8.02 0.67 -21.48
CA PRO A 86 8.04 0.14 -20.12
C PRO A 86 8.84 1.05 -19.19
N MET A 87 8.35 1.17 -17.96
CA MET A 87 9.01 1.89 -16.87
C MET A 87 10.48 1.45 -16.76
N ASN A 88 11.41 2.42 -16.76
CA ASN A 88 12.84 2.11 -16.72
C ASN A 88 13.28 1.40 -15.41
N LYS A 89 14.48 0.80 -15.42
CA LYS A 89 15.00 0.02 -14.28
C LYS A 89 15.05 0.83 -12.98
N VAL A 90 15.40 2.11 -13.05
CA VAL A 90 15.50 2.97 -11.86
C VAL A 90 14.11 3.18 -11.25
N ALA A 91 13.13 3.60 -12.06
CA ALA A 91 11.76 3.79 -11.63
C ALA A 91 11.13 2.51 -11.06
N ARG A 92 11.40 1.34 -11.68
CA ARG A 92 10.95 0.04 -11.14
C ARG A 92 11.59 -0.29 -9.79
N SER A 93 12.87 0.02 -9.60
CA SER A 93 13.57 -0.20 -8.33
C SER A 93 13.01 0.73 -7.25
N THR A 94 12.78 2.00 -7.57
CA THR A 94 12.19 2.96 -6.63
C THR A 94 10.79 2.52 -6.23
N LEU A 95 9.94 2.14 -7.18
CA LEU A 95 8.60 1.63 -6.91
C LEU A 95 8.66 0.38 -6.01
N SER A 96 9.55 -0.57 -6.32
CA SER A 96 9.72 -1.78 -5.50
C SER A 96 10.10 -1.46 -4.04
N ASN A 97 10.97 -0.48 -3.83
CA ASN A 97 11.34 -0.01 -2.50
C ASN A 97 10.14 0.61 -1.77
N MET A 98 9.33 1.43 -2.46
CA MET A 98 8.09 1.98 -1.89
C MET A 98 7.12 0.87 -1.48
N LEU A 99 6.87 -0.12 -2.35
CA LEU A 99 6.00 -1.25 -2.04
C LEU A 99 6.50 -2.03 -0.81
N MET A 100 7.81 -2.23 -0.68
CA MET A 100 8.41 -2.89 0.49
C MET A 100 8.19 -2.08 1.77
N MET A 101 8.36 -0.76 1.72
CA MET A 101 8.10 0.11 2.88
C MET A 101 6.64 0.06 3.31
N ILE A 102 5.70 0.06 2.35
CA ILE A 102 4.26 -0.07 2.63
C ILE A 102 3.97 -1.41 3.32
N LYS A 103 4.48 -2.53 2.79
CA LYS A 103 4.30 -3.86 3.40
C LYS A 103 4.85 -3.90 4.82
N SER A 104 6.07 -3.41 5.02
CA SER A 104 6.71 -3.39 6.33
C SER A 104 5.88 -2.62 7.38
N ALA A 105 5.32 -1.47 6.99
CA ALA A 105 4.42 -0.69 7.84
C ALA A 105 3.09 -1.43 8.11
N ALA A 106 2.47 -1.99 7.07
CA ALA A 106 1.23 -2.75 7.20
C ALA A 106 1.40 -3.98 8.10
N GLU A 107 2.52 -4.71 7.99
CA GLU A 107 2.83 -5.83 8.87
C GLU A 107 3.01 -5.39 10.34
N ARG A 108 3.64 -4.24 10.58
CA ARG A 108 3.74 -3.69 11.95
C ARG A 108 2.36 -3.42 12.51
N VAL A 109 1.46 -2.81 11.73
CA VAL A 109 0.06 -2.59 12.14
C VAL A 109 -0.68 -3.92 12.39
N ALA A 110 -0.49 -4.93 11.53
CA ALA A 110 -1.12 -6.24 11.68
C ALA A 110 -0.68 -6.97 12.96
N ARG A 111 0.63 -6.97 13.27
CA ARG A 111 1.20 -7.60 14.47
C ARG A 111 0.73 -6.95 15.78
N LEU A 112 0.36 -5.67 15.75
CA LEU A 112 -0.18 -4.97 16.91
C LEU A 112 -1.61 -5.42 17.24
N GLY A 113 -2.33 -5.99 16.26
CA GLY A 113 -3.59 -6.69 16.51
C GLY A 113 -3.44 -7.97 17.34
N ASP A 114 -2.26 -8.58 17.34
CA ASP A 114 -2.01 -9.89 17.97
C ASP A 114 -1.55 -9.78 19.45
N ASN A 115 -1.08 -8.60 19.90
CA ASN A 115 -0.59 -8.42 21.27
C ASN A 115 -1.73 -8.09 22.27
N VAL A 116 -2.21 -9.14 22.95
CA VAL A 116 -3.00 -9.23 24.22
C VAL A 116 -4.42 -8.67 24.19
#